data_AF-A5DHV0-F1
#
_entry.id   AF-A5DHV0-F1
#
_cell.length_a   1.000
_cell.length_b   1.000
_cell.length_c   1.000
_cell.angle_alpha   90.00
_cell.angle_beta   90.00
_cell.angle_gamma   90.00
#
_symmetry.space_group_name_H-M   'P 1'
#
loop_
_entity.id
_entity.type
_entity.pdbx_description
1 polymer ?
#
loop_
_entity_poly.entity_id
_entity_poly.type
_entity_poly.pdbx_seq_one_letter_code
_entity_poly.pdbx_strand_id
1 'polypeptide(L)'
;MSHSHNQDKYKSIEIPIIGGESWVSVTVPPSENPIAYNVLARAIVEHIPAKSWITIAPGSFYGHTIAKLESQKHASASEVPELQPPHFVTGIAAAVNRCTSDVLCLVVNAEGQSGYERVDADALADVSYVIGSAMNFGAEYSKNVAKAVRRSESNSIYV
;
A
#
# COMPACT_ATOMS: atom_id res chain seq x y z
N MET A 1 -37.70 -9.64 21.92
CA MET A 1 -37.66 -9.53 20.44
C MET A 1 -37.25 -8.11 20.09
N SER A 2 -36.01 -7.91 19.64
CA SER A 2 -35.55 -6.65 19.05
C SER A 2 -34.35 -6.96 18.14
N HIS A 3 -34.60 -7.65 17.04
CA HIS A 3 -33.59 -7.80 15.99
C HIS A 3 -33.56 -6.50 15.19
N SER A 4 -32.39 -5.85 15.21
CA SER A 4 -32.17 -4.50 14.71
C SER A 4 -32.35 -4.41 13.20
N HIS A 5 -33.28 -3.57 12.74
CA HIS A 5 -33.51 -3.16 11.34
C HIS A 5 -32.33 -2.43 10.66
N ASN A 6 -31.12 -2.44 11.24
CA ASN A 6 -29.97 -1.68 10.74
C ASN A 6 -28.93 -2.52 9.98
N GLN A 7 -29.01 -3.85 10.00
CA GLN A 7 -28.01 -4.69 9.32
C GLN A 7 -28.12 -4.63 7.79
N ASP A 8 -29.32 -4.42 7.24
CA ASP A 8 -29.54 -4.38 5.79
C ASP A 8 -29.23 -3.01 5.15
N LYS A 9 -28.86 -1.99 5.95
CA LYS A 9 -28.67 -0.62 5.46
C LYS A 9 -27.26 -0.31 4.96
N TYR A 10 -26.28 -1.14 5.33
CA TYR A 10 -24.87 -0.93 5.00
C TYR A 10 -24.35 -2.07 4.14
N LYS A 11 -23.66 -1.71 3.04
CA LYS A 11 -22.97 -2.70 2.20
C LYS A 11 -21.85 -3.35 3.03
N SER A 12 -21.88 -4.68 3.11
CA SER A 12 -20.74 -5.45 3.61
C SER A 12 -19.66 -5.51 2.53
N ILE A 13 -18.40 -5.34 2.92
CA ILE A 13 -17.24 -5.52 2.05
C ILE A 13 -16.30 -6.48 2.78
N GLU A 14 -16.00 -7.60 2.13
CA GLU A 14 -14.98 -8.53 2.60
C GLU A 14 -13.62 -8.10 2.06
N ILE A 15 -12.64 -7.96 2.96
CA ILE A 15 -11.27 -7.58 2.61
C ILE A 15 -10.40 -8.82 2.76
N PRO A 16 -9.81 -9.35 1.66
CA PRO A 16 -8.97 -10.52 1.73
C PRO A 16 -7.68 -10.19 2.48
N ILE A 17 -7.34 -11.03 3.45
CA ILE A 17 -6.06 -11.01 4.17
C ILE A 17 -5.26 -12.21 3.70
N ILE A 18 -4.08 -11.96 3.14
CA ILE A 18 -3.16 -13.00 2.67
C ILE A 18 -1.94 -12.96 3.58
N GLY A 19 -1.39 -14.11 3.97
CA GLY A 19 -0.21 -14.12 4.82
C GLY A 19 0.66 -15.36 4.65
N GLY A 20 1.90 -15.24 5.12
CA GLY A 20 2.82 -16.34 5.36
C GLY A 20 3.22 -16.41 6.83
N GLU A 21 4.24 -17.20 7.15
CA GLU A 21 4.70 -17.39 8.53
C GLU A 21 5.19 -16.10 9.20
N SER A 22 5.73 -15.16 8.43
CA SER A 22 6.38 -13.94 8.93
C SER A 22 5.80 -12.63 8.39
N TRP A 23 4.74 -12.69 7.59
CA TRP A 23 4.19 -11.52 6.92
C TRP A 23 2.69 -11.66 6.69
N VAL A 24 2.02 -10.50 6.65
CA VAL A 24 0.60 -10.37 6.30
C VAL A 24 0.47 -9.23 5.30
N SER A 25 -0.39 -9.41 4.31
CA SER A 25 -0.75 -8.45 3.29
C SER A 25 -2.26 -8.23 3.31
N VAL A 26 -2.66 -6.97 3.26
CA VAL A 26 -4.06 -6.54 3.26
C VAL A 26 -4.26 -5.58 2.08
N THR A 27 -5.11 -5.97 1.14
CA THR A 27 -5.47 -5.12 0.00
C THR A 27 -6.81 -4.46 0.28
N VAL A 28 -6.79 -3.17 0.58
CA VAL A 28 -8.00 -2.42 0.90
C VAL A 28 -8.59 -1.83 -0.38
N PRO A 29 -9.86 -2.14 -0.72
CA PRO A 29 -10.50 -1.56 -1.90
C PRO A 29 -10.70 -0.05 -1.73
N PRO A 30 -10.77 0.71 -2.84
CA PRO A 30 -11.05 2.13 -2.80
C PRO A 30 -12.40 2.40 -2.12
N SER A 31 -12.43 3.40 -1.25
CA SER A 31 -13.63 3.88 -0.58
C SER A 31 -13.94 5.31 -0.98
N GLU A 32 -15.20 5.56 -1.34
CA GLU A 32 -15.71 6.92 -1.58
C GLU A 32 -15.74 7.78 -0.31
N ASN A 33 -15.68 7.15 0.88
CA ASN A 33 -15.71 7.86 2.16
C ASN A 33 -14.30 7.88 2.80
N PRO A 34 -13.61 9.03 2.82
CA PRO A 34 -12.28 9.14 3.42
C PRO A 34 -12.24 8.80 4.92
N ILE A 35 -13.35 8.96 5.64
CA ILE A 35 -13.44 8.60 7.06
C ILE A 35 -13.34 7.08 7.24
N ALA A 36 -13.82 6.29 6.27
CA ALA A 36 -13.76 4.85 6.32
C ALA A 36 -12.31 4.35 6.41
N TYR A 37 -11.36 4.99 5.72
CA TYR A 37 -9.94 4.66 5.83
C TYR A 37 -9.40 4.86 7.26
N ASN A 38 -9.80 5.91 7.96
CA ASN A 38 -9.34 6.16 9.33
C ASN A 38 -9.93 5.16 10.34
N VAL A 39 -11.17 4.72 10.13
CA VAL A 39 -11.79 3.68 10.96
C VAL A 39 -11.13 2.33 10.68
N LEU A 40 -10.97 1.98 9.41
CA LEU A 40 -10.38 0.72 8.99
C LEU A 40 -8.89 0.61 9.36
N ALA A 41 -8.10 1.67 9.18
CA ALA A 41 -6.69 1.69 9.55
C ALA A 41 -6.49 1.42 11.04
N ARG A 42 -7.31 2.03 11.91
CA ARG A 42 -7.29 1.75 13.35
C ARG A 42 -7.60 0.29 13.64
N ALA A 43 -8.67 -0.24 13.04
CA ALA A 43 -9.03 -1.65 13.22
C ALA A 43 -7.91 -2.60 12.75
N ILE A 44 -7.30 -2.32 11.59
CA ILE A 44 -6.17 -3.10 11.05
C ILE A 44 -4.98 -3.07 12.02
N VAL A 45 -4.57 -1.89 12.48
CA VAL A 45 -3.41 -1.73 13.37
C VAL A 45 -3.67 -2.35 14.76
N GLU A 46 -4.91 -2.30 15.26
CA GLU A 46 -5.29 -2.89 16.54
C GLU A 46 -5.36 -4.42 16.49
N HIS A 47 -5.79 -5.02 15.39
CA HIS A 47 -6.07 -6.46 15.30
C HIS A 47 -4.98 -7.27 14.60
N ILE A 48 -4.10 -6.63 13.81
CA ILE A 48 -2.98 -7.30 13.14
C ILE A 48 -1.69 -6.98 13.90
N PRO A 49 -1.18 -7.90 14.74
CA PRO A 49 0.06 -7.67 15.48
C PRO A 49 1.25 -7.71 14.51
N ALA A 50 1.75 -6.53 14.13
CA ALA A 50 2.92 -6.38 13.28
C ALA A 50 4.05 -5.64 14.01
N LYS A 51 5.29 -6.09 13.81
CA LYS A 51 6.47 -5.40 14.35
C LYS A 51 6.78 -4.13 13.57
N SER A 52 6.61 -4.19 12.25
CA SER A 52 6.83 -3.09 11.31
C SER A 52 5.73 -3.12 10.25
N TRP A 53 5.43 -1.96 9.68
CA TRP A 53 4.43 -1.80 8.63
C TRP A 53 5.09 -1.32 7.35
N ILE A 54 4.63 -1.84 6.22
CA ILE A 54 4.96 -1.30 4.91
C ILE A 54 3.64 -0.94 4.23
N THR A 55 3.50 0.31 3.83
CA THR A 55 2.33 0.77 3.06
C THR A 55 2.78 1.17 1.68
N ILE A 56 1.97 0.84 0.68
CA ILE A 56 2.18 1.24 -0.71
C ILE A 56 1.00 2.15 -1.08
N ALA A 57 1.31 3.33 -1.60
CA ALA A 57 0.30 4.26 -2.09
C ALA A 57 0.58 4.67 -3.53
N PRO A 58 -0.44 4.74 -4.40
CA PRO A 58 -0.29 5.46 -5.64
C PRO A 58 -0.17 6.97 -5.36
N GLY A 59 0.64 7.67 -6.17
CA GLY A 59 0.75 9.13 -6.10
C GLY A 59 1.33 9.69 -7.39
N SER A 60 0.97 10.93 -7.72
CA SER A 60 1.51 11.64 -8.88
C SER A 60 2.65 12.56 -8.47
N PHE A 61 3.86 12.22 -8.90
CA PHE A 61 5.08 13.00 -8.66
C PHE A 61 6.07 12.85 -9.82
N TYR A 62 7.09 13.69 -9.85
CA TYR A 62 7.99 13.79 -11.00
C TYR A 62 9.41 13.32 -10.68
N GLY A 63 10.12 12.86 -11.71
CA GLY A 63 11.57 12.58 -11.67
C GLY A 63 11.96 11.20 -11.12
N HIS A 64 11.03 10.46 -10.52
CA HIS A 64 11.27 9.15 -9.91
C HIS A 64 10.10 8.19 -10.13
N THR A 65 10.38 6.89 -10.11
CA THR A 65 9.40 5.80 -10.18
C THR A 65 8.75 5.53 -8.83
N ILE A 66 9.52 5.68 -7.75
CA ILE A 66 9.09 5.51 -6.36
C ILE A 66 9.61 6.66 -5.49
N ALA A 67 8.89 6.96 -4.42
CA ALA A 67 9.29 7.85 -3.35
C ALA A 67 8.89 7.27 -2.00
N LYS A 68 9.31 7.88 -0.89
CA LYS A 68 8.85 7.53 0.46
C LYS A 68 8.31 8.74 1.18
N LEU A 69 7.22 8.56 1.94
CA LEU A 69 6.78 9.58 2.89
C LEU A 69 7.74 9.54 4.09
N GLU A 70 8.23 10.71 4.49
CA GLU A 70 9.20 10.92 5.58
C GLU A 70 9.04 9.88 6.70
N SER A 71 9.92 8.88 6.69
CA SER A 71 9.93 7.80 7.67
C SER A 71 11.26 7.83 8.40
N GLN A 72 11.25 7.34 9.65
CA GLN A 72 12.48 7.00 10.33
C GLN A 72 13.36 6.13 9.41
N LYS A 73 14.69 6.25 9.53
CA LYS A 73 15.69 5.69 8.61
C LYS A 73 15.56 4.15 8.49
N HIS A 74 14.65 3.65 7.66
CA HIS A 74 14.65 2.26 7.23
C HIS A 74 15.86 2.08 6.30
N ALA A 75 16.85 1.29 6.75
CA ALA A 75 18.06 1.04 5.98
C ALA A 75 17.75 0.48 4.58
N SER A 76 16.70 -0.33 4.47
CA SER A 76 16.20 -0.92 3.22
C SER A 76 15.67 0.08 2.20
N ALA A 77 15.34 1.30 2.62
CA ALA A 77 14.82 2.38 1.76
C ALA A 77 15.74 3.62 1.77
N SER A 78 17.02 3.45 2.11
CA SER A 78 17.98 4.55 2.19
C SER A 78 18.19 5.28 0.86
N GLU A 79 18.11 4.55 -0.26
CA GLU A 79 18.26 5.08 -1.62
C GLU A 79 16.96 5.61 -2.22
N VAL A 80 15.82 5.36 -1.57
CA VAL A 80 14.51 5.84 -2.04
C VAL A 80 14.36 7.33 -1.70
N PRO A 81 14.09 8.21 -2.70
CA PRO A 81 13.95 9.63 -2.46
C PRO A 81 12.71 9.94 -1.61
N GLU A 82 12.80 10.98 -0.80
CA GLU A 82 11.67 11.46 0.00
C GLU A 82 10.67 12.22 -0.86
N LEU A 83 9.38 12.02 -0.59
CA LEU A 83 8.29 12.73 -1.24
C LEU A 83 8.35 14.21 -0.82
N GLN A 84 8.66 15.09 -1.77
CA GLN A 84 8.79 16.52 -1.51
C GLN A 84 7.45 17.25 -1.67
N PRO A 85 7.18 18.32 -0.90
CA PRO A 85 6.08 19.23 -1.18
C PRO A 85 6.14 19.75 -2.64
N PRO A 86 4.98 19.93 -3.31
CA PRO A 86 3.62 19.88 -2.78
C PRO A 86 2.97 18.48 -2.78
N HIS A 87 3.73 17.42 -3.08
CA HIS A 87 3.19 16.07 -3.19
C HIS A 87 2.82 15.50 -1.80
N PHE A 88 1.73 14.72 -1.76
CA PHE A 88 1.21 14.13 -0.52
C PHE A 88 0.58 12.76 -0.78
N VAL A 89 0.42 11.98 0.28
CA VAL A 89 -0.22 10.65 0.26
C VAL A 89 -1.61 10.74 0.88
N THR A 90 -2.57 9.99 0.32
CA THR A 90 -3.94 9.88 0.84
C THR A 90 -4.35 8.40 1.00
N GLY A 91 -5.64 8.15 1.22
CA GLY A 91 -6.20 6.80 1.29
C GLY A 91 -5.76 6.02 2.53
N ILE A 92 -5.85 4.69 2.42
CA ILE A 92 -5.54 3.78 3.53
C ILE A 92 -4.08 3.88 3.99
N ALA A 93 -3.13 4.08 3.07
CA ALA A 93 -1.71 4.18 3.41
C ALA A 93 -1.45 5.39 4.32
N ALA A 94 -2.00 6.56 3.98
CA ALA A 94 -1.91 7.75 4.83
C ALA A 94 -2.63 7.58 6.17
N ALA A 95 -3.70 6.80 6.24
CA ALA A 95 -4.42 6.53 7.48
C ALA A 95 -3.64 5.58 8.40
N VAL A 96 -3.04 4.52 7.86
CA VAL A 96 -2.17 3.58 8.60
C VAL A 96 -0.93 4.30 9.12
N ASN A 97 -0.29 5.13 8.29
CA ASN A 97 0.88 5.92 8.68
C ASN A 97 0.63 6.89 9.85
N ARG A 98 -0.64 7.25 10.11
CA ARG A 98 -1.03 8.07 11.28
C ARG A 98 -1.34 7.24 12.53
N CYS A 99 -1.62 5.95 12.38
CA CYS A 99 -2.06 5.08 13.47
C CYS A 99 -0.90 4.32 14.15
N THR A 100 0.29 4.31 13.55
CA THR A 100 1.47 3.61 14.06
C THR A 100 2.75 4.37 13.70
N SER A 101 3.81 4.18 14.49
CA SER A 101 5.08 4.92 14.37
C SER A 101 6.16 4.23 13.56
N ASP A 102 6.08 2.91 13.36
CA ASP A 102 7.07 2.12 12.61
C ASP A 102 6.48 1.71 11.26
N VAL A 103 6.46 2.66 10.33
CA VAL A 103 5.88 2.51 8.99
C VAL A 103 6.87 2.98 7.93
N LEU A 104 7.18 2.08 7.00
CA LEU A 104 7.78 2.42 5.73
C LEU A 104 6.67 2.71 4.72
N CYS A 105 6.38 3.99 4.49
CA CYS A 105 5.37 4.40 3.53
C CYS A 105 6.02 4.67 2.16
N LEU A 106 5.87 3.72 1.24
CA LEU A 106 6.32 3.81 -0.15
C LEU A 106 5.21 4.39 -1.03
N VAL A 107 5.60 5.26 -1.95
CA VAL A 107 4.70 5.88 -2.93
C VAL A 107 5.18 5.47 -4.31
N VAL A 108 4.31 4.84 -5.09
CA VAL A 108 4.57 4.46 -6.48
C VAL A 108 4.01 5.53 -7.39
N ASN A 109 4.79 5.93 -8.40
CA ASN A 109 4.33 6.93 -9.35
C ASN A 109 3.19 6.36 -10.18
N ALA A 110 2.05 7.03 -10.15
CA ALA A 110 0.81 6.54 -10.72
C ALA A 110 -0.03 7.68 -11.30
N GLU A 111 -0.82 7.36 -12.32
CA GLU A 111 -1.73 8.29 -12.98
C GLU A 111 -3.14 7.71 -13.04
N GLY A 112 -4.16 8.57 -13.00
CA GLY A 112 -5.55 8.15 -13.16
C GLY A 112 -6.45 8.58 -12.01
N GLN A 113 -7.68 8.07 -12.03
CA GLN A 113 -8.66 8.30 -10.96
C GLN A 113 -8.45 7.30 -9.83
N SER A 114 -8.86 7.68 -8.62
CA SER A 114 -8.73 6.81 -7.45
C SER A 114 -9.53 5.51 -7.59
N GLY A 115 -8.88 4.38 -7.29
CA GLY A 115 -9.37 3.03 -7.54
C GLY A 115 -9.11 2.50 -8.95
N TYR A 116 -8.47 3.30 -9.81
CA TYR A 116 -8.18 3.01 -11.21
C TYR A 116 -6.82 3.58 -11.63
N GLU A 117 -5.91 3.75 -10.67
CA GLU A 117 -4.59 4.28 -10.92
C GLU A 117 -3.77 3.29 -11.75
N ARG A 118 -3.22 3.78 -12.86
CA ARG A 118 -2.25 3.07 -13.67
C ARG A 118 -0.87 3.31 -13.09
N VAL A 119 -0.18 2.23 -12.76
CA VAL A 119 1.21 2.26 -12.27
C VAL A 119 2.14 1.73 -13.34
N ASP A 120 3.29 2.38 -13.51
CA ASP A 120 4.31 1.93 -14.44
C ASP A 120 4.97 0.62 -13.96
N ALA A 121 5.34 -0.24 -14.90
CA ALA A 121 6.00 -1.51 -14.63
C ALA A 121 7.32 -1.33 -13.88
N ASP A 122 8.08 -0.29 -14.23
CA ASP A 122 9.35 0.03 -13.58
C ASP A 122 9.11 0.47 -12.13
N ALA A 123 8.05 1.23 -11.84
CA ALA A 123 7.68 1.59 -10.47
C ALA A 123 7.31 0.36 -9.62
N LEU A 124 6.62 -0.63 -10.20
CA LEU A 124 6.32 -1.89 -9.53
C LEU A 124 7.56 -2.76 -9.32
N ALA A 125 8.51 -2.75 -10.26
CA ALA A 125 9.78 -3.44 -10.11
C ALA A 125 10.62 -2.82 -8.98
N ASP A 126 10.75 -1.50 -8.97
CA ASP A 126 11.54 -0.76 -7.98
C ASP A 126 10.96 -0.90 -6.57
N VAL A 127 9.64 -0.74 -6.41
CA VAL A 127 9.01 -0.92 -5.09
C VAL A 127 9.18 -2.37 -4.58
N SER A 128 9.15 -3.37 -5.48
CA SER A 128 9.36 -4.77 -5.11
C SER A 128 10.77 -5.04 -4.60
N TYR A 129 11.78 -4.33 -5.13
CA TYR A 129 13.14 -4.44 -4.66
C TYR A 129 13.25 -3.95 -3.20
N VAL A 130 12.64 -2.80 -2.90
CA VAL A 130 12.62 -2.21 -1.55
C VAL A 130 11.87 -3.11 -0.57
N ILE A 131 10.70 -3.62 -0.95
CA ILE A 131 9.90 -4.54 -0.12
C ILE A 131 10.67 -5.83 0.13
N GLY A 132 11.26 -6.42 -0.92
CA GLY A 132 12.03 -7.65 -0.81
C GLY A 132 13.23 -7.51 0.13
N SER A 133 13.90 -6.36 0.09
CA SER A 133 14.97 -5.99 1.03
C SER A 133 14.45 -5.82 2.47
N ALA A 134 13.36 -5.05 2.65
CA ALA A 134 12.78 -4.79 3.96
C ALA A 134 12.23 -6.06 4.65
N MET A 135 11.67 -6.98 3.87
CA MET A 135 11.06 -8.23 4.36
C MET A 135 11.99 -9.45 4.30
N ASN A 136 13.21 -9.27 3.77
CA ASN A 136 14.18 -10.34 3.55
C ASN A 136 13.62 -11.53 2.72
N PHE A 137 12.88 -11.25 1.65
CA PHE A 137 12.31 -12.28 0.77
C PHE A 137 13.33 -12.86 -0.25
N GLY A 138 14.56 -12.37 -0.24
CA GLY A 138 15.63 -12.83 -1.12
C GLY A 138 15.53 -12.30 -2.57
N ALA A 139 16.55 -12.61 -3.37
CA ALA A 139 16.70 -12.04 -4.72
C ALA A 139 15.64 -12.52 -5.73
N GLU A 140 15.05 -13.70 -5.52
CA GLU A 140 14.04 -14.26 -6.43
C GLU A 140 12.69 -13.54 -6.35
N TYR A 141 12.40 -12.86 -5.23
CA TYR A 141 11.15 -12.10 -5.06
C TYR A 141 10.99 -11.02 -6.14
N SER A 142 11.97 -10.11 -6.24
CA SER A 142 11.93 -9.02 -7.22
C SER A 142 11.90 -9.52 -8.66
N LYS A 143 12.62 -10.61 -8.97
CA LYS A 143 12.57 -11.25 -10.30
C LYS A 143 11.19 -11.79 -10.63
N ASN A 144 10.52 -12.44 -9.67
CA ASN A 144 9.18 -12.98 -9.85
C ASN A 144 8.16 -11.87 -10.03
N VAL A 145 8.25 -10.78 -9.26
CA VAL A 145 7.40 -9.60 -9.42
C VAL A 145 7.62 -8.97 -10.80
N ALA A 146 8.87 -8.68 -11.19
CA ALA A 146 9.18 -8.12 -12.51
C ALA A 146 8.66 -9.00 -13.66
N LYS A 147 8.77 -10.33 -13.54
CA LYS A 147 8.22 -11.27 -14.52
C LYS A 147 6.69 -11.24 -14.57
N ALA A 148 6.03 -11.11 -13.43
CA ALA A 148 4.57 -11.01 -13.35
C ALA A 148 4.07 -9.69 -13.96
N VAL A 149 4.71 -8.57 -13.61
CA VAL A 149 4.40 -7.23 -14.13
C VAL A 149 4.53 -7.17 -15.65
N ARG A 150 5.63 -7.67 -16.22
CA ARG A 150 5.83 -7.72 -17.69
C ARG A 150 4.81 -8.58 -18.42
N ARG A 151 4.35 -9.68 -17.81
CA ARG A 151 3.27 -10.48 -18.40
C ARG A 151 1.95 -9.71 -18.42
N SER A 152 1.74 -8.87 -17.42
CA SER A 152 0.56 -8.02 -17.27
C SER A 152 0.60 -6.75 -18.12
N GLU A 153 1.71 -6.32 -18.73
CA GLU A 153 1.70 -5.19 -19.68
C GLU A 153 0.76 -5.39 -20.89
N SER A 154 0.39 -6.64 -21.18
CA SER A 154 -0.67 -6.96 -22.14
C SER A 154 -2.08 -6.49 -21.70
N ASN A 155 -2.27 -6.20 -20.40
CA ASN A 155 -3.52 -5.79 -19.73
C ASN A 155 -3.18 -4.82 -18.57
N SER A 156 -3.24 -3.50 -18.79
CA SER A 156 -2.98 -2.42 -17.81
C SER A 156 -3.09 -2.82 -16.31
N ILE A 157 -2.03 -2.57 -15.53
CA ILE A 157 -2.01 -2.86 -14.09
C ILE A 157 -2.65 -1.71 -13.32
N TYR A 158 -3.72 -2.01 -12.58
CA TYR A 158 -4.41 -1.07 -11.70
C TYR A 158 -4.04 -1.38 -10.24
N VAL A 159 -3.75 -0.33 -9.46
CA VAL A 159 -3.43 -0.41 -8.03
C VAL A 159 -4.43 0.38 -7.22
#